data_AF-A0A6J4UUB8-F1
#
_entry.id   AF-A0A6J4UUB8-F1
#
_cell.length_a   1.000
_cell.length_b   1.000
_cell.length_c   1.000
_cell.angle_alpha   90.00
_cell.angle_beta   90.00
_cell.angle_gamma   90.00
#
_symmetry.space_group_name_H-M   'P 1'
#
loop_
_entity.id
_entity.type
_entity.pdbx_description
1 polymer ?
#
loop_
_entity_poly.entity_id
_entity_poly.type
_entity_poly.pdbx_seq_one_letter_code
_entity_poly.pdbx_strand_id
1 'polypeptide(L)'
;MASATLERPRTIPTAPGRPPVDLSPSVTEAQAEEYAGWFKALADPTRLRILNLLAGSGEPLCVCDIVDRFPLGQSAISHHLKVLRDVRFVVAERRGTFMYYRVNRACLAEFPEAARRILSA
;
A
#
# COMPACT_ATOMS: atom_id res chain seq x y z
N MET A 1 7.04 23.93 30.97
CA MET A 1 6.31 22.74 30.47
C MET A 1 5.41 23.20 29.33
N ALA A 2 5.67 23.05 28.03
CA ALA A 2 6.83 22.64 27.24
C ALA A 2 6.82 23.58 26.00
N SER A 3 7.94 24.24 25.72
CA SER A 3 8.07 25.17 24.60
C SER A 3 8.05 24.41 23.27
N ALA A 4 7.11 24.75 22.39
CA ALA A 4 7.08 24.29 21.01
C ALA A 4 8.24 24.92 20.23
N THR A 5 9.28 24.14 19.96
CA THR A 5 10.33 24.50 19.01
C THR A 5 9.74 24.39 17.60
N LEU A 6 9.27 25.52 17.07
CA LEU A 6 8.88 25.63 15.67
C LEU A 6 10.16 25.60 14.82
N GLU A 7 10.46 24.47 14.18
CA GLU A 7 11.52 24.38 13.19
C GLU A 7 11.25 25.38 12.06
N ARG A 8 12.19 26.30 11.84
CA ARG A 8 12.12 27.25 10.72
C ARG A 8 12.27 26.49 9.39
N PRO A 9 11.46 26.81 8.36
CA PRO A 9 11.65 26.22 7.04
C PRO A 9 13.06 26.55 6.51
N ARG A 10 13.81 25.52 6.11
CA ARG A 10 15.12 25.63 5.48
C ARG A 10 14.96 26.29 4.11
N THR A 11 15.08 27.60 4.04
CA THR A 11 15.13 28.34 2.77
C THR A 11 16.54 28.22 2.19
N ILE A 12 16.65 27.54 1.06
CA ILE A 12 17.88 27.53 0.24
C ILE A 12 17.89 28.84 -0.56
N PRO A 13 18.96 29.64 -0.52
CA PRO A 13 19.05 30.86 -1.34
C PRO A 13 18.90 30.51 -2.83
N THR A 14 17.85 31.02 -3.48
CA THR A 14 17.59 30.81 -4.89
C THR A 14 18.53 31.65 -5.76
N ALA A 15 19.01 31.07 -6.87
CA ALA A 15 19.69 31.81 -7.94
C ALA A 15 18.74 32.85 -8.57
N PRO A 16 19.25 34.01 -9.06
CA PRO A 16 18.41 35.08 -9.60
C PRO A 16 17.61 34.59 -10.81
N GLY A 17 16.28 34.72 -10.74
CA GLY A 17 15.34 34.37 -11.82
C GLY A 17 14.51 33.10 -11.60
N ARG A 18 14.75 32.32 -10.53
CA ARG A 18 13.88 31.18 -10.19
C ARG A 18 12.67 31.67 -9.38
N PRO A 19 11.42 31.34 -9.77
CA PRO A 19 10.27 31.58 -8.90
C PRO A 19 10.50 30.87 -7.55
N PRO A 20 10.05 31.44 -6.43
CA PRO A 20 10.14 30.74 -5.14
C PRO A 20 9.37 29.42 -5.25
N VAL A 21 10.11 28.31 -5.21
CA VAL A 21 9.53 26.96 -5.15
C VAL A 21 9.51 26.58 -3.69
N ASP A 22 8.32 26.34 -3.14
CA ASP A 22 8.20 25.73 -1.84
C ASP A 22 8.63 24.26 -1.95
N LEU A 23 9.75 23.92 -1.29
CA LEU A 23 10.30 22.56 -1.25
C LEU A 23 9.82 21.78 -0.03
N SER A 24 8.76 22.25 0.63
CA SER A 24 8.15 21.56 1.76
C SER A 24 7.42 20.30 1.27
N PRO A 25 7.65 19.14 1.90
CA PRO A 25 6.93 17.92 1.53
C PRO A 25 5.43 18.09 1.77
N SER A 26 4.62 17.78 0.75
CA SER A 26 3.16 17.88 0.81
C SER A 26 2.50 16.72 1.58
N VAL A 27 3.30 15.78 2.07
CA VAL A 27 2.88 14.57 2.79
C VAL A 27 3.49 14.62 4.18
N THR A 28 2.67 14.35 5.20
CA THR A 28 3.16 14.28 6.59
C THR A 28 4.01 13.03 6.81
N GLU A 29 4.87 13.05 7.84
CA GLU A 29 5.74 11.90 8.14
C GLU A 29 4.96 10.60 8.41
N ALA A 30 3.83 10.71 9.14
CA ALA A 30 2.93 9.58 9.38
C ALA A 30 2.33 9.01 8.08
N GLN A 31 1.94 9.88 7.14
CA GLN A 31 1.42 9.44 5.83
C GLN A 31 2.53 8.79 5.00
N ALA A 32 3.75 9.32 5.04
CA ALA A 32 4.90 8.75 4.33
C ALA A 32 5.23 7.34 4.84
N GLU A 33 5.18 7.10 6.15
CA GLU A 33 5.36 5.77 6.75
C GLU A 33 4.26 4.79 6.32
N GLU A 34 3.01 5.22 6.34
CA GLU A 34 1.87 4.41 5.89
C GLU A 34 2.02 4.02 4.41
N TYR A 35 2.29 4.99 3.54
CA TYR A 35 2.48 4.75 2.11
C TYR A 35 3.70 3.87 1.84
N ALA A 36 4.80 4.07 2.55
CA ALA A 36 5.97 3.20 2.46
C ALA A 36 5.63 1.75 2.81
N GLY A 37 4.78 1.53 3.82
CA GLY A 37 4.23 0.23 4.17
C GLY A 37 3.45 -0.41 3.01
N TRP A 38 2.59 0.36 2.35
CA TRP A 38 1.83 -0.10 1.18
C TRP A 38 2.75 -0.48 0.02
N PHE A 39 3.69 0.39 -0.35
CA PHE A 39 4.63 0.12 -1.44
C PHE A 39 5.54 -1.07 -1.12
N LYS A 40 5.99 -1.25 0.12
CA LYS A 40 6.76 -2.42 0.54
C LYS A 40 5.94 -3.72 0.40
N ALA A 41 4.65 -3.69 0.72
CA ALA A 41 3.76 -4.82 0.48
C ALA A 41 3.51 -5.08 -1.01
N LEU A 42 3.59 -4.08 -1.88
CA LEU A 42 3.44 -4.28 -3.33
C LEU A 42 4.75 -4.60 -4.06
N ALA A 43 5.91 -4.36 -3.46
CA ALA A 43 7.24 -4.58 -4.04
C ALA A 43 7.64 -6.08 -4.18
N ASP A 44 6.67 -6.99 -4.31
CA ASP A 44 6.91 -8.42 -4.51
C ASP A 44 6.06 -8.95 -5.67
N PRO A 45 6.70 -9.66 -6.63
CA PRO A 45 6.04 -10.10 -7.85
C PRO A 45 4.91 -11.12 -7.57
N THR A 46 5.06 -11.98 -6.56
CA THR A 46 4.04 -12.95 -6.19
C THR A 46 2.82 -12.26 -5.62
N ARG A 47 3.00 -11.27 -4.73
CA ARG A 47 1.90 -10.49 -4.15
C ARG A 47 1.12 -9.72 -5.22
N LEU A 48 1.80 -9.13 -6.20
CA LEU A 48 1.15 -8.48 -7.33
C LEU A 48 0.32 -9.46 -8.17
N ARG A 49 0.86 -10.65 -8.44
CA ARG A 49 0.13 -11.70 -9.17
C ARG A 49 -1.08 -12.22 -8.39
N ILE A 50 -0.97 -12.38 -7.07
CA ILE A 50 -2.10 -12.77 -6.21
C ILE A 50 -3.19 -11.69 -6.25
N LEU A 51 -2.83 -10.41 -6.12
CA LEU A 51 -3.78 -9.31 -6.21
C LEU A 51 -4.48 -9.28 -7.57
N ASN A 52 -3.73 -9.47 -8.67
CA ASN A 52 -4.30 -9.51 -10.00
C ASN A 52 -5.28 -10.69 -10.18
N LEU A 53 -4.94 -11.86 -9.64
CA LEU A 53 -5.83 -13.04 -9.63
C LEU A 53 -7.13 -12.75 -8.87
N LEU A 54 -7.03 -12.19 -7.66
CA LEU A 54 -8.18 -11.84 -6.83
C LEU A 54 -9.01 -10.69 -7.41
N ALA A 55 -8.40 -9.78 -8.18
CA ALA A 55 -9.11 -8.70 -8.85
C ALA A 55 -9.90 -9.21 -10.06
N GLY A 56 -9.32 -10.16 -10.81
CA GLY A 56 -9.93 -10.73 -12.01
C GLY A 56 -10.97 -11.83 -11.74
N SER A 57 -10.97 -12.46 -10.55
CA SER A 57 -11.90 -13.55 -10.24
C SER A 57 -13.35 -13.11 -10.10
N GLY A 58 -13.62 -11.84 -9.77
CA GLY A 58 -14.97 -11.32 -9.51
C GLY A 58 -15.58 -11.80 -8.18
N GLU A 59 -15.17 -12.97 -7.69
CA GLU A 59 -15.61 -13.59 -6.44
C GLU A 59 -14.45 -13.86 -5.47
N PRO A 60 -14.71 -14.03 -4.16
CA PRO A 60 -13.69 -14.42 -3.19
C PRO A 60 -13.13 -15.82 -3.48
N LEU A 61 -11.81 -15.97 -3.47
CA LEU A 61 -11.13 -17.24 -3.72
C LEU A 61 -10.65 -17.87 -2.41
N CYS A 62 -10.71 -19.20 -2.30
CA CYS A 62 -10.16 -19.86 -1.12
C CYS A 62 -8.63 -19.96 -1.22
N VAL A 63 -7.96 -20.19 -0.09
CA VAL A 63 -6.49 -20.35 -0.08
C VAL A 63 -6.02 -21.49 -0.99
N CYS A 64 -6.80 -22.57 -1.12
CA CYS A 64 -6.47 -23.72 -1.97
C CYS A 64 -6.48 -23.32 -3.45
N ASP A 65 -7.52 -22.62 -3.91
CA ASP A 65 -7.64 -22.15 -5.29
C ASP A 65 -6.48 -21.22 -5.68
N ILE A 66 -6.03 -20.40 -4.72
CA ILE A 66 -4.89 -19.51 -4.93
C ILE A 66 -3.62 -20.36 -5.06
N VAL A 67 -3.36 -21.29 -4.13
CA VAL A 67 -2.16 -22.15 -4.14
C VAL A 67 -2.02 -22.90 -5.46
N ASP A 68 -3.11 -23.44 -6.01
CA ASP A 68 -3.09 -24.18 -7.29
C ASP A 68 -2.66 -23.32 -8.49
N ARG A 69 -2.68 -21.99 -8.36
CA ARG A 69 -2.26 -21.05 -9.41
C ARG A 69 -0.80 -20.58 -9.31
N PHE A 70 -0.08 -21.01 -8.28
CA PHE A 70 1.32 -20.63 -8.06
C PHE A 70 2.21 -21.86 -7.88
N PRO A 71 3.48 -21.82 -8.29
CA PRO A 71 4.45 -22.89 -8.03
C PRO A 71 4.93 -22.91 -6.57
N LEU A 72 4.15 -22.35 -5.64
CA LEU A 72 4.52 -22.11 -4.26
C LEU A 72 3.62 -22.93 -3.32
N GLY A 73 4.19 -23.40 -2.21
CA GLY A 73 3.42 -24.11 -1.19
C GLY A 73 2.46 -23.20 -0.43
N GLN A 74 1.46 -23.82 0.21
CA GLN A 74 0.42 -23.14 1.00
C GLN A 74 0.96 -22.21 2.09
N SER A 75 2.10 -22.56 2.71
CA SER A 75 2.75 -21.72 3.73
C SER A 75 3.21 -20.38 3.15
N ALA A 76 3.85 -20.39 1.97
CA ALA A 76 4.33 -19.19 1.30
C ALA A 76 3.15 -18.30 0.88
N ILE A 77 2.12 -18.88 0.28
CA ILE A 77 0.91 -18.14 -0.12
C ILE A 77 0.20 -17.53 1.10
N SER A 78 0.08 -18.28 2.20
CA SER A 78 -0.52 -17.75 3.43
C SER A 78 0.29 -16.58 4.01
N HIS A 79 1.62 -16.63 3.92
CA HIS A 79 2.47 -15.50 4.33
C HIS A 79 2.22 -14.27 3.45
N HIS A 80 2.19 -14.43 2.12
CA HIS A 80 1.87 -13.34 1.20
C HIS A 80 0.49 -12.73 1.46
N LEU A 81 -0.53 -13.57 1.70
CA LEU A 81 -1.89 -13.13 2.03
C LEU A 81 -1.95 -12.41 3.39
N LYS A 82 -1.17 -12.85 4.37
CA LYS A 82 -1.06 -12.16 5.67
C LYS A 82 -0.50 -10.75 5.49
N VAL A 83 0.61 -10.60 4.77
CA VAL A 83 1.21 -9.29 4.48
C VAL A 83 0.21 -8.37 3.77
N LEU A 84 -0.46 -8.87 2.73
CA LEU A 84 -1.47 -8.10 2.00
C LEU A 84 -2.68 -7.71 2.86
N ARG A 85 -3.05 -8.54 3.84
CA ARG A 85 -4.13 -8.24 4.78
C ARG A 85 -3.71 -7.19 5.80
N ASP A 86 -2.46 -7.25 6.27
CA ASP A 86 -1.92 -6.32 7.27
C ASP A 86 -1.88 -4.89 6.70
N VAL A 87 -1.59 -4.74 5.40
CA VAL A 87 -1.73 -3.45 4.66
C VAL A 87 -3.13 -3.20 4.10
N ARG A 88 -4.13 -4.01 4.45
CA ARG A 88 -5.54 -3.89 4.07
C ARG A 88 -5.85 -3.94 2.57
N PHE A 89 -4.94 -4.45 1.73
CA PHE A 89 -5.20 -4.64 0.29
C PHE A 89 -6.14 -5.83 0.02
N VAL A 90 -6.18 -6.82 0.90
CA VAL A 90 -7.11 -7.94 0.82
C VAL A 90 -7.95 -8.05 2.09
N VAL A 91 -9.19 -8.48 1.90
CA VAL A 91 -10.10 -8.86 2.98
C VAL A 91 -10.18 -10.38 3.00
N ALA A 92 -10.11 -10.95 4.19
CA ALA A 92 -10.29 -12.36 4.40
C ALA A 92 -11.63 -12.59 5.13
N GLU A 93 -12.42 -13.55 4.65
CA GLU A 93 -13.72 -13.93 5.20
C GLU A 93 -13.75 -15.44 5.44
N ARG A 94 -14.14 -15.87 6.63
CA ARG A 94 -14.26 -17.30 6.94
C ARG A 94 -15.64 -17.78 6.54
N ARG A 95 -15.70 -18.78 5.66
CA ARG A 95 -16.95 -19.45 5.25
C ARG A 95 -16.84 -20.93 5.59
N GLY A 96 -17.47 -21.31 6.70
CA GLY A 96 -17.33 -22.65 7.29
C GLY A 96 -15.88 -22.91 7.73
N THR A 97 -15.28 -23.95 7.16
CA THR A 97 -13.90 -24.37 7.48
C THR A 97 -12.84 -23.60 6.67
N PHE A 98 -13.23 -22.97 5.55
CA PHE A 98 -12.30 -22.35 4.61
C PHE A 98 -12.22 -20.84 4.78
N MET A 99 -11.03 -20.29 4.51
CA MET A 99 -10.79 -18.85 4.44
C MET A 99 -10.81 -18.41 2.98
N TYR A 100 -11.65 -17.43 2.69
CA TYR A 100 -11.80 -16.82 1.38
C TYR A 100 -11.18 -15.43 1.38
N TYR A 101 -10.51 -15.09 0.30
CA TYR A 101 -9.82 -13.82 0.13
C TYR A 101 -10.41 -13.06 -1.04
N ARG A 102 -10.53 -11.74 -0.89
CA ARG A 102 -10.95 -10.83 -1.96
C ARG A 102 -10.17 -9.53 -1.87
N VAL A 103 -10.05 -8.82 -2.98
CA VAL A 103 -9.45 -7.49 -2.98
C VAL A 103 -10.31 -6.52 -2.18
N ASN A 104 -9.66 -5.68 -1.37
CA ASN A 104 -10.30 -4.59 -0.68
C ASN A 104 -10.43 -3.37 -1.61
N ARG A 105 -11.60 -3.25 -2.27
CA ARG A 105 -11.88 -2.15 -3.18
C ARG A 105 -11.84 -0.76 -2.52
N ALA A 106 -12.10 -0.67 -1.22
CA ALA A 106 -12.00 0.62 -0.50
C ALA A 106 -10.56 1.12 -0.43
N CYS A 107 -9.61 0.22 -0.15
CA CYS A 107 -8.18 0.56 -0.12
C CYS A 107 -7.64 0.91 -1.51
N LEU A 108 -8.15 0.23 -2.56
CA LEU A 108 -7.82 0.58 -3.95
C LEU A 108 -8.33 1.95 -4.41
N ALA A 109 -9.31 2.56 -3.73
CA ALA A 109 -9.72 3.93 -4.05
C ALA A 109 -8.73 4.96 -3.47
N GLU A 110 -8.13 4.66 -2.33
CA GLU A 110 -7.17 5.53 -1.66
C GLU A 110 -5.75 5.42 -2.23
N PHE A 111 -5.37 4.25 -2.74
CA PHE A 111 -4.03 4.03 -3.31
C PHE A 111 -3.71 4.92 -4.53
N PRO A 112 -4.59 5.09 -5.54
CA PRO A 112 -4.39 6.04 -6.64
C PRO A 112 -4.28 7.48 -6.15
N GLU A 113 -5.02 7.85 -5.11
CA GLU A 113 -4.96 9.18 -4.52
C GLU A 113 -3.66 9.42 -3.75
N ALA A 114 -3.16 8.43 -3.00
CA ALA A 114 -1.87 8.50 -2.34
C ALA A 114 -0.73 8.63 -3.36
N ALA A 115 -0.72 7.79 -4.39
CA ALA A 115 0.27 7.87 -5.46
C ALA A 115 0.19 9.20 -6.22
N ARG A 116 -1.02 9.71 -6.50
CA ARG A 116 -1.23 11.03 -7.09
C ARG A 116 -0.69 12.13 -6.21
N ARG A 117 -1.00 12.14 -4.91
CA ARG A 117 -0.50 13.16 -3.95
C ARG A 117 1.02 13.20 -3.85
N ILE A 118 1.70 12.05 -3.98
CA ILE A 118 3.17 11.99 -3.95
C ILE A 118 3.77 12.47 -5.29
N LEU A 119 3.17 12.11 -6.41
CA LEU A 119 3.74 12.29 -7.75
C LEU A 119 3.25 13.55 -8.49
N SER A 120 2.20 14.21 -8.01
CA SER A 120 1.64 15.42 -8.59
C SER A 120 1.81 16.65 -7.68
N ALA A 121 2.75 16.59 -6.74
CA ALA A 121 3.16 17.73 -5.91
C ALA A 121 4.23 18.56 -6.61
#